data_AF-A0A948FND2-F1
#
_entry.id   AF-A0A948FND2-F1
#
_cell.length_a   1.000
_cell.length_b   1.000
_cell.length_c   1.000
_cell.angle_alpha   90.00
_cell.angle_beta   90.00
_cell.angle_gamma   90.00
#
_symmetry.space_group_name_H-M   'P 1'
#
loop_
_entity.id
_entity.type
_entity.pdbx_description
1 polymer ?
#
loop_
_entity_poly.entity_id
_entity_poly.type
_entity_poly.pdbx_seq_one_letter_code
_entity_poly.pdbx_strand_id
1 'polypeptide(L)'
;MQIKTIFLLILITLFFAIAHSPADEFFPKDNWKDLPNPLASPNAKVGGEISIFAGQYSKSLNYYLDNNFISYEVFTSMYDTLLTLSPITAEYEPMLAERWSISNDRTTFTFWLDKRAKWSDGEPITAYDVQWTFQAIMDPKNLTGASKVALEKFLPPEVIDERTIKFKTKEVHWRNLLALGGFNILPKHIFENKDFNKINFEFPVVSGLYKLGEIKEGLFIKLERRDDWWACSEKRFQNIANFQTIIFKFF
;
A
#
# COMPACT_ATOMS: atom_id res chain seq x y z
N MET A 1 49.33 11.68 71.25
CA MET A 1 49.68 10.51 70.42
C MET A 1 48.49 9.55 70.45
N GLN A 2 47.60 9.60 69.44
CA GLN A 2 46.74 8.49 68.97
C GLN A 2 45.70 9.03 67.96
N ILE A 3 46.09 8.90 66.69
CA ILE A 3 45.34 8.60 65.45
C ILE A 3 43.80 8.80 65.50
N LYS A 4 43.34 9.84 64.78
CA LYS A 4 41.94 10.01 64.35
C LYS A 4 41.73 9.19 63.07
N THR A 5 40.88 8.16 63.14
CA THR A 5 40.42 7.41 61.95
C THR A 5 39.29 8.18 61.28
N ILE A 6 39.55 8.70 60.08
CA ILE A 6 38.55 9.34 59.21
C ILE A 6 37.87 8.23 58.40
N PHE A 7 36.57 8.03 58.61
CA PHE A 7 35.73 7.23 57.73
C PHE A 7 35.33 8.09 56.52
N LEU A 8 35.85 7.75 55.34
CA LEU A 8 35.44 8.33 54.07
C LEU A 8 34.20 7.57 53.56
N LEU A 9 33.02 8.17 53.69
CA LEU A 9 31.80 7.65 53.07
C LEU A 9 31.81 8.02 51.58
N ILE A 10 32.08 7.05 50.71
CA ILE A 10 31.93 7.23 49.25
C ILE A 10 30.44 7.03 48.93
N LEU A 11 29.75 8.14 48.67
CA LEU A 11 28.37 8.16 48.21
C LEU A 11 28.36 7.82 46.71
N ILE A 12 28.13 6.56 46.35
CA ILE A 12 27.89 6.16 44.95
C ILE A 12 26.46 6.56 44.60
N THR A 13 26.29 7.74 44.00
CA THR A 13 25.02 8.10 43.35
C THR A 13 24.90 7.32 42.04
N LEU A 14 24.18 6.19 42.08
CA LEU A 14 23.66 5.55 40.88
C LEU A 14 22.67 6.50 40.21
N PHE A 15 23.12 7.21 39.17
CA PHE A 15 22.20 7.77 38.19
C PHE A 15 21.61 6.61 37.39
N PHE A 16 20.39 6.19 37.74
CA PHE A 16 19.54 5.48 36.81
C PHE A 16 19.21 6.45 35.68
N ALA A 17 20.00 6.41 34.61
CA ALA A 17 19.54 6.94 33.34
C ALA A 17 18.34 6.08 32.93
N ILE A 18 17.13 6.59 33.12
CA ILE A 18 15.96 6.08 32.43
C ILE A 18 16.25 6.34 30.96
N ALA A 19 16.77 5.32 30.27
CA ALA A 19 16.83 5.30 28.83
C ALA A 19 15.38 5.42 28.34
N HIS A 20 14.94 6.66 28.10
CA HIS A 20 13.77 6.89 27.28
C HIS A 20 14.14 6.33 25.91
N SER A 21 13.69 5.12 25.59
CA SER A 21 13.59 4.70 24.21
C SER A 21 12.84 5.81 23.48
N PRO A 22 13.44 6.48 22.49
CA PRO A 22 12.72 7.51 21.75
C PRO A 22 11.42 6.92 21.20
N ALA A 23 10.35 7.71 21.29
CA ALA A 23 9.03 7.29 20.84
C ALA A 23 9.03 6.98 19.34
N ASP A 24 8.13 6.09 18.92
CA ASP A 24 7.90 5.80 17.50
C ASP A 24 7.55 7.08 16.73
N GLU A 25 8.00 7.15 15.49
CA GLU A 25 7.66 8.26 14.60
C GLU A 25 6.31 7.98 13.93
N PHE A 26 5.33 8.86 14.15
CA PHE A 26 3.99 8.74 13.57
C PHE A 26 3.81 9.59 12.32
N PHE A 27 2.96 9.10 11.43
CA PHE A 27 2.60 9.69 10.15
C PHE A 27 1.12 9.42 9.81
N PRO A 28 0.47 10.26 8.99
CA PRO A 28 1.00 11.53 8.52
C PRO A 28 1.24 12.48 9.71
N LYS A 29 2.09 13.49 9.53
CA LYS A 29 2.41 14.43 10.63
C LYS A 29 1.15 15.19 11.05
N ASP A 30 1.11 15.68 12.29
CA ASP A 30 -0.08 16.37 12.85
C ASP A 30 -0.57 17.57 12.02
N ASN A 31 0.32 18.17 11.23
CA ASN A 31 0.02 19.29 10.34
C ASN A 31 -0.44 18.86 8.93
N TRP A 32 -0.44 17.57 8.62
CA TRP A 32 -0.89 17.06 7.34
C TRP A 32 -2.39 17.30 7.16
N LYS A 33 -2.77 17.62 5.93
CA LYS A 33 -4.14 17.87 5.55
C LYS A 33 -4.37 17.23 4.19
N ASP A 34 -5.54 16.63 4.03
CA ASP A 34 -6.08 16.31 2.71
C ASP A 34 -6.37 17.63 1.97
N LEU A 35 -5.52 17.96 1.00
CA LEU A 35 -5.59 19.15 0.19
C LEU A 35 -5.99 18.79 -1.25
N PRO A 36 -6.69 19.68 -1.97
CA PRO A 36 -6.98 19.46 -3.38
C PRO A 36 -5.72 19.14 -4.18
N ASN A 37 -5.81 18.18 -5.09
CA ASN A 37 -4.69 17.84 -5.96
C ASN A 37 -4.37 19.04 -6.88
N PRO A 38 -3.15 19.60 -6.82
CA PRO A 38 -2.81 20.81 -7.57
C PRO A 38 -2.69 20.57 -9.08
N LEU A 39 -2.63 19.31 -9.52
CA LEU A 39 -2.69 18.93 -10.94
C LEU A 39 -4.13 18.79 -11.44
N ALA A 40 -5.12 18.78 -10.55
CA ALA A 40 -6.52 18.61 -10.90
C ALA A 40 -7.18 19.96 -11.25
N SER A 41 -7.97 19.98 -12.32
CA SER A 41 -8.75 21.17 -12.68
C SER A 41 -10.10 21.13 -11.98
N PRO A 42 -10.53 22.19 -11.26
CA PRO A 42 -11.87 22.25 -10.67
C PRO A 42 -13.00 22.26 -11.72
N ASN A 43 -12.66 22.50 -12.98
CA ASN A 43 -13.60 22.46 -14.11
C ASN A 43 -13.58 21.11 -14.86
N ALA A 44 -12.85 20.11 -14.34
CA ALA A 44 -12.82 18.80 -14.96
C ALA A 44 -14.22 18.18 -14.98
N LYS A 45 -14.60 17.62 -16.12
CA LYS A 45 -15.89 16.93 -16.28
C LYS A 45 -15.64 15.43 -16.22
N VAL A 46 -16.38 14.73 -15.37
CA VAL A 46 -16.41 13.27 -15.36
C VAL A 46 -17.25 12.78 -16.53
N GLY A 47 -16.71 11.85 -17.32
CA GLY A 47 -17.40 11.26 -18.47
C GLY A 47 -16.50 11.00 -19.67
N GLY A 48 -17.10 10.46 -20.73
CA GLY A 48 -16.43 10.20 -21.99
C GLY A 48 -15.42 9.04 -21.94
N GLU A 49 -14.73 8.87 -23.06
CA GLU A 49 -13.78 7.79 -23.28
C GLU A 49 -12.43 8.37 -23.70
N ILE A 50 -11.35 7.77 -23.20
CA ILE A 50 -10.00 7.99 -23.71
C ILE A 50 -9.44 6.67 -24.27
N SER A 51 -8.84 6.74 -25.45
CA SER A 51 -8.09 5.62 -26.05
C SER A 51 -6.58 5.89 -25.92
N ILE A 52 -5.85 4.92 -25.39
CA ILE A 52 -4.40 4.96 -25.15
C ILE A 52 -3.74 3.85 -25.98
N PHE A 53 -2.66 4.18 -26.68
CA PHE A 53 -1.82 3.16 -27.32
C PHE A 53 -1.12 2.33 -26.25
N ALA A 54 -1.37 1.02 -26.26
CA ALA A 54 -0.82 0.06 -25.32
C ALA A 54 0.06 -0.90 -26.11
N GLY A 55 1.38 -0.75 -26.00
CA GLY A 55 2.37 -1.43 -26.84
C GLY A 55 2.16 -2.93 -27.03
N GLN A 56 2.81 -3.76 -26.20
CA GLN A 56 2.64 -5.22 -26.29
C GLN A 56 1.52 -5.68 -25.36
N TYR A 57 0.72 -6.65 -25.83
CA TYR A 57 -0.31 -7.28 -25.03
C TYR A 57 0.30 -8.09 -23.87
N SER A 58 -0.22 -7.87 -22.67
CA SER A 58 0.24 -8.55 -21.46
C SER A 58 -0.13 -10.02 -21.46
N LYS A 59 0.74 -10.89 -20.93
CA LYS A 59 0.43 -12.31 -20.73
C LYS A 59 -0.52 -12.50 -19.56
N SER A 60 -0.41 -11.66 -18.54
CA SER A 60 -1.33 -11.64 -17.41
C SER A 60 -1.59 -10.21 -16.95
N LEU A 61 -2.82 -9.91 -16.57
CA LEU A 61 -3.18 -8.65 -15.93
C LEU A 61 -2.96 -8.67 -14.41
N ASN A 62 -2.59 -9.83 -13.84
CA ASN A 62 -2.09 -9.88 -12.48
C ASN A 62 -0.64 -9.38 -12.49
N TYR A 63 -0.44 -8.12 -12.07
CA TYR A 63 0.87 -7.48 -12.09
C TYR A 63 1.90 -8.21 -11.21
N TYR A 64 1.47 -9.02 -10.24
CA TYR A 64 2.39 -9.84 -9.46
C TYR A 64 3.04 -10.98 -10.26
N LEU A 65 2.44 -11.42 -11.36
CA LEU A 65 2.98 -12.46 -12.23
C LEU A 65 3.66 -11.92 -13.49
N ASP A 66 3.21 -10.78 -13.99
CA ASP A 66 3.66 -10.18 -15.24
C ASP A 66 3.92 -8.68 -15.04
N ASN A 67 5.18 -8.34 -14.76
CA ASN A 67 5.62 -6.99 -14.43
C ASN A 67 5.80 -6.08 -15.68
N ASN A 68 4.95 -6.20 -16.70
CA ASN A 68 4.96 -5.28 -17.82
C ASN A 68 4.15 -4.00 -17.51
N PHE A 69 4.40 -2.96 -18.32
CA PHE A 69 3.78 -1.64 -18.15
C PHE A 69 2.25 -1.68 -18.19
N ILE A 70 1.65 -2.43 -19.10
CA ILE A 70 0.18 -2.48 -19.25
C ILE A 70 -0.47 -3.21 -18.07
N SER A 71 0.13 -4.32 -17.63
CA SER A 71 -0.29 -5.02 -16.42
C SER A 71 -0.22 -4.10 -15.21
N TYR A 72 0.86 -3.32 -15.08
CA TYR A 72 1.01 -2.32 -14.01
C TYR A 72 -0.11 -1.28 -14.04
N GLU A 73 -0.31 -0.58 -15.16
CA GLU A 73 -1.31 0.49 -15.29
C GLU A 73 -2.73 -0.02 -15.03
N VAL A 74 -3.09 -1.17 -15.61
CA VAL A 74 -4.40 -1.79 -15.41
C VAL A 74 -4.59 -2.21 -13.96
N PHE A 75 -3.60 -2.90 -13.37
CA PHE A 75 -3.71 -3.45 -12.03
C PHE A 75 -3.73 -2.37 -10.94
N THR A 76 -2.89 -1.34 -11.07
CA THR A 76 -2.86 -0.21 -10.13
C THR A 76 -4.08 0.71 -10.24
N SER A 77 -4.80 0.67 -11.36
CA SER A 77 -6.12 1.33 -11.46
C SER A 77 -7.22 0.57 -10.74
N MET A 78 -7.04 -0.74 -10.52
CA MET A 78 -8.00 -1.66 -9.90
C MET A 78 -7.75 -1.90 -8.42
N TYR A 79 -6.51 -1.82 -7.94
CA TYR A 79 -6.15 -2.15 -6.57
C TYR A 79 -5.33 -1.05 -5.92
N ASP A 80 -5.70 -0.68 -4.71
CA ASP A 80 -5.03 0.36 -3.94
C ASP A 80 -3.88 -0.23 -3.12
N THR A 81 -2.93 0.61 -2.77
CA THR A 81 -1.78 0.29 -1.92
C THR A 81 -2.02 0.79 -0.48
N LEU A 82 -1.15 0.42 0.47
CA LEU A 82 -1.24 0.96 1.84
C LEU A 82 -1.01 2.47 1.88
N LEU A 83 -0.03 2.95 1.13
CA LEU A 83 0.33 4.37 1.01
C LEU A 83 0.45 4.75 -0.47
N THR A 84 0.21 6.02 -0.77
CA THR A 84 0.50 6.59 -2.09
C THR A 84 1.57 7.68 -1.96
N LEU A 85 1.98 8.25 -3.08
CA LEU A 85 2.94 9.35 -3.12
C LEU A 85 2.25 10.63 -3.59
N SER A 86 2.58 11.72 -2.91
CA SER A 86 2.18 13.05 -3.39
C SER A 86 2.75 13.27 -4.80
N PRO A 87 1.94 13.67 -5.79
CA PRO A 87 2.44 13.91 -7.14
C PRO A 87 3.35 15.14 -7.25
N ILE A 88 3.46 15.93 -6.18
CA ILE A 88 4.29 17.15 -6.11
C ILE A 88 5.55 16.93 -5.28
N THR A 89 5.41 16.42 -4.05
CA THR A 89 6.54 16.31 -3.12
C THR A 89 7.22 14.94 -3.15
N ALA A 90 6.58 13.93 -3.74
CA ALA A 90 6.96 12.53 -3.64
C ALA A 90 7.06 12.01 -2.19
N GLU A 91 6.42 12.70 -1.23
CA GLU A 91 6.26 12.22 0.14
C GLU A 91 5.12 11.20 0.21
N TYR A 92 5.20 10.28 1.18
CA TYR A 92 4.13 9.32 1.42
C TYR A 92 2.89 10.03 1.98
N GLU A 93 1.75 9.70 1.40
CA GLU A 93 0.43 10.11 1.84
C GLU A 93 -0.41 8.88 2.18
N PRO A 94 -1.44 9.04 3.05
CA PRO A 94 -2.42 8.00 3.31
C PRO A 94 -2.96 7.35 2.03
N MET A 95 -3.30 6.07 2.09
CA MET A 95 -4.16 5.41 1.09
C MET A 95 -5.05 4.42 1.84
N LEU A 96 -4.90 3.11 1.67
CA LEU A 96 -5.63 2.16 2.52
C LEU A 96 -5.27 2.31 4.00
N ALA A 97 -4.04 2.74 4.31
CA ALA A 97 -3.64 3.17 5.64
C ALA A 97 -3.89 4.67 5.83
N GLU A 98 -4.73 5.03 6.80
CA GLU A 98 -4.95 6.43 7.22
C GLU A 98 -3.79 6.98 8.06
N ARG A 99 -3.05 6.08 8.72
CA ARG A 99 -1.97 6.40 9.65
C ARG A 99 -0.94 5.27 9.67
N TRP A 100 0.33 5.61 9.90
CA TRP A 100 1.39 4.63 10.13
C TRP A 100 2.43 5.13 11.13
N SER A 101 3.23 4.20 11.66
CA SER A 101 4.37 4.50 12.51
C SER A 101 5.61 3.75 12.05
N ILE A 102 6.77 4.33 12.34
CA ILE A 102 8.08 3.74 12.17
C ILE A 102 8.73 3.74 13.54
N SER A 103 9.13 2.57 14.03
CA SER A 103 9.83 2.49 15.31
C SER A 103 11.15 3.25 15.26
N ASN A 104 11.61 3.72 16.42
CA ASN A 104 12.84 4.52 16.49
C ASN A 104 14.09 3.78 15.94
N ASP A 105 14.15 2.45 16.08
CA ASP A 105 15.21 1.61 15.50
C ASP A 105 15.02 1.33 13.99
N ARG A 106 13.93 1.81 13.39
CA ARG A 106 13.55 1.68 11.98
C ARG A 106 13.36 0.22 11.52
N THR A 107 13.06 -0.68 12.45
CA THR A 107 12.85 -2.10 12.16
C THR A 107 11.39 -2.53 12.18
N THR A 108 10.50 -1.74 12.78
CA THR A 108 9.07 -2.03 12.91
C THR A 108 8.24 -0.94 12.24
N PHE A 109 7.25 -1.37 11.46
CA PHE A 109 6.32 -0.49 10.75
C PHE A 109 4.90 -0.93 11.12
N THR A 110 4.07 -0.02 11.60
CA THR A 110 2.67 -0.32 11.92
C THR A 110 1.77 0.55 11.07
N PHE A 111 0.76 -0.04 10.43
CA PHE A 111 -0.21 0.66 9.60
C PHE A 111 -1.61 0.48 10.20
N TRP A 112 -2.35 1.59 10.28
CA TRP A 112 -3.76 1.62 10.66
C TRP A 112 -4.59 1.91 9.43
N LEU A 113 -5.50 1.00 9.10
CA LEU A 113 -6.34 1.05 7.92
C LEU A 113 -7.50 2.02 8.09
N ASP A 114 -7.82 2.75 7.03
CA ASP A 114 -8.99 3.63 7.00
C ASP A 114 -10.28 2.80 7.18
N LYS A 115 -11.12 3.20 8.15
CA LYS A 115 -12.36 2.49 8.46
C LYS A 115 -13.38 2.52 7.31
N ARG A 116 -13.26 3.48 6.40
CA ARG A 116 -14.09 3.64 5.20
C ARG A 116 -13.65 2.73 4.06
N ALA A 117 -12.43 2.19 4.10
CA ALA A 117 -11.88 1.36 3.04
C ALA A 117 -12.74 0.10 2.81
N LYS A 118 -13.24 -0.04 1.58
CA LYS A 118 -14.15 -1.09 1.15
C LYS A 118 -13.82 -1.57 -0.26
N TRP A 119 -14.02 -2.86 -0.46
CA TRP A 119 -14.03 -3.51 -1.75
C TRP A 119 -15.29 -3.11 -2.56
N SER A 120 -15.28 -3.38 -3.87
CA SER A 120 -16.42 -3.11 -4.77
C SER A 120 -17.67 -3.94 -4.51
N ASP A 121 -17.55 -5.03 -3.76
CA ASP A 121 -18.69 -5.83 -3.28
C ASP A 121 -19.26 -5.30 -1.94
N GLY A 122 -18.66 -4.25 -1.37
CA GLY A 122 -19.07 -3.62 -0.13
C GLY A 122 -18.40 -4.18 1.13
N GLU A 123 -17.65 -5.28 1.03
CA GLU A 123 -16.90 -5.85 2.16
C GLU A 123 -15.80 -4.89 2.62
N PRO A 124 -15.53 -4.80 3.94
CA PRO A 124 -14.45 -3.97 4.45
C PRO A 124 -13.07 -4.50 4.05
N ILE A 125 -12.14 -3.60 3.76
CA ILE A 125 -10.72 -3.96 3.57
C ILE A 125 -10.05 -4.07 4.94
N THR A 126 -9.44 -5.22 5.24
CA THR A 126 -8.92 -5.54 6.57
C THR A 126 -7.42 -5.83 6.56
N ALA A 127 -6.82 -5.85 7.76
CA ALA A 127 -5.43 -6.27 7.95
C ALA A 127 -5.18 -7.72 7.48
N TYR A 128 -6.22 -8.56 7.46
CA TYR A 128 -6.13 -9.92 6.93
C TYR A 128 -5.94 -9.97 5.40
N ASP A 129 -6.50 -9.01 4.66
CA ASP A 129 -6.26 -8.87 3.21
C ASP A 129 -4.79 -8.51 2.93
N VAL A 130 -4.25 -7.60 3.74
CA VAL A 130 -2.83 -7.19 3.66
C VAL A 130 -1.90 -8.35 3.97
N GLN A 131 -2.16 -9.07 5.07
CA GLN A 131 -1.37 -10.24 5.46
C GLN A 131 -1.43 -11.34 4.39
N TRP A 132 -2.63 -11.65 3.91
CA TRP A 132 -2.81 -12.66 2.88
C TRP A 132 -2.09 -12.30 1.58
N THR A 133 -2.21 -11.05 1.15
CA THR A 133 -1.51 -10.56 -0.06
C THR A 133 0.01 -10.72 0.08
N PHE A 134 0.58 -10.32 1.23
CA PHE A 134 2.00 -10.53 1.52
C PHE A 134 2.37 -12.02 1.44
N GLN A 135 1.57 -12.90 2.06
CA GLN A 135 1.82 -14.35 2.04
C GLN A 135 1.73 -14.94 0.63
N ALA A 136 0.74 -14.52 -0.17
CA ALA A 136 0.59 -14.93 -1.56
C ALA A 136 1.79 -14.50 -2.40
N ILE A 137 2.30 -13.27 -2.20
CA ILE A 137 3.52 -12.82 -2.86
C ILE A 137 4.72 -13.64 -2.39
N MET A 138 4.83 -14.01 -1.12
CA MET A 138 5.99 -14.73 -0.59
C MET A 138 5.95 -16.25 -0.80
N ASP A 139 4.80 -16.84 -1.13
CA ASP A 139 4.66 -18.29 -1.33
C ASP A 139 5.61 -18.77 -2.44
N PRO A 140 6.55 -19.71 -2.18
CA PRO A 140 7.46 -20.23 -3.19
C PRO A 140 6.76 -20.88 -4.39
N LYS A 141 5.50 -21.32 -4.25
CA LYS A 141 4.69 -21.87 -5.34
C LYS A 141 4.18 -20.80 -6.31
N ASN A 142 4.12 -19.54 -5.89
CA ASN A 142 3.64 -18.44 -6.70
C ASN A 142 4.79 -17.79 -7.48
N LEU A 143 4.55 -17.51 -8.78
CA LEU A 143 5.53 -16.97 -9.73
C LEU A 143 5.70 -15.45 -9.60
N THR A 144 5.85 -14.97 -8.36
CA THR A 144 5.86 -13.54 -7.98
C THR A 144 7.26 -12.98 -7.73
N GLY A 145 8.27 -13.56 -8.39
CA GLY A 145 9.69 -13.34 -8.09
C GLY A 145 10.10 -11.87 -8.04
N ALA A 146 9.63 -11.04 -8.97
CA ALA A 146 9.97 -9.62 -9.00
C ALA A 146 9.50 -8.86 -7.75
N SER A 147 8.31 -9.19 -7.22
CA SER A 147 7.77 -8.57 -6.01
C SER A 147 8.39 -9.14 -4.73
N LYS A 148 8.75 -10.45 -4.73
CA LYS A 148 9.44 -11.10 -3.61
C LYS A 148 10.74 -10.39 -3.23
N VAL A 149 11.53 -9.94 -4.22
CA VAL A 149 12.82 -9.25 -3.98
C VAL A 149 12.65 -8.03 -3.06
N ALA A 150 11.54 -7.29 -3.19
CA ALA A 150 11.30 -6.13 -2.34
C ALA A 150 10.83 -6.51 -0.93
N LEU A 151 10.17 -7.66 -0.77
CA LEU A 151 9.45 -8.07 0.44
C LEU A 151 10.17 -9.15 1.29
N GLU A 152 11.14 -9.88 0.74
CA GLU A 152 11.77 -11.05 1.39
C GLU A 152 12.56 -10.73 2.67
N LYS A 153 12.98 -9.47 2.84
CA LYS A 153 13.66 -8.97 4.05
C LYS A 153 12.72 -8.78 5.24
N PHE A 154 11.41 -8.75 5.02
CA PHE A 154 10.42 -8.62 6.07
C PHE A 154 10.03 -10.00 6.63
N LEU A 155 9.77 -10.03 7.93
CA LEU A 155 9.10 -11.15 8.56
C LEU A 155 7.63 -11.18 8.14
N PRO A 156 6.96 -12.35 8.21
CA PRO A 156 5.52 -12.42 8.02
C PRO A 156 4.80 -11.37 8.89
N PRO A 157 3.87 -10.59 8.33
CA PRO A 157 3.24 -9.50 9.07
C PRO A 157 2.27 -10.04 10.12
N GLU A 158 2.20 -9.31 11.23
CA GLU A 158 1.35 -9.63 12.38
C GLU A 158 0.09 -8.75 12.34
N VAL A 159 -1.08 -9.39 12.28
CA VAL A 159 -2.37 -8.72 12.44
C VAL A 159 -2.56 -8.44 13.92
N ILE A 160 -2.63 -7.16 14.29
CA ILE A 160 -2.87 -6.73 15.67
C ILE A 160 -4.38 -6.72 15.95
N ASP A 161 -5.16 -6.22 15.00
CA ASP A 161 -6.62 -6.25 14.94
C ASP A 161 -7.09 -6.11 13.49
N GLU A 162 -8.40 -6.11 13.24
CA GLU A 162 -8.98 -6.03 11.89
C GLU A 162 -8.49 -4.84 11.04
N ARG A 163 -8.03 -3.76 11.67
CA ARG A 163 -7.60 -2.52 11.00
C ARG A 163 -6.16 -2.14 11.32
N THR A 164 -5.38 -3.03 11.93
CA THR A 164 -3.99 -2.74 12.31
C THR A 164 -3.06 -3.89 11.92
N ILE A 165 -2.07 -3.59 11.08
CA ILE A 165 -1.07 -4.54 10.60
C ILE A 165 0.34 -4.06 10.96
N LYS A 166 1.16 -4.98 11.48
CA LYS A 166 2.53 -4.70 11.90
C LYS A 166 3.52 -5.53 11.09
N PHE A 167 4.52 -4.86 10.54
CA PHE A 167 5.64 -5.47 9.83
C PHE A 167 6.93 -5.30 10.62
N LYS A 168 7.80 -6.30 10.54
CA LYS A 168 9.16 -6.25 11.07
C LYS A 168 10.15 -6.59 9.96
N THR A 169 11.26 -5.87 9.89
CA THR A 169 12.36 -6.14 8.95
C THR A 169 13.59 -6.68 9.68
N LYS A 170 14.37 -7.51 9.00
CA LYS A 170 15.69 -7.96 9.48
C LYS A 170 16.79 -6.91 9.24
N GLU A 171 16.53 -5.96 8.34
CA GLU A 171 17.50 -4.96 7.89
C GLU A 171 16.88 -3.57 7.83
N VAL A 172 17.58 -2.58 8.38
CA VAL A 172 17.22 -1.16 8.23
C VAL A 172 17.63 -0.67 6.85
N HIS A 173 16.65 -0.31 6.02
CA HIS A 173 16.90 0.18 4.67
C HIS A 173 15.91 1.29 4.30
N TRP A 174 16.39 2.33 3.63
CA TRP A 174 15.59 3.52 3.30
C TRP A 174 14.36 3.22 2.42
N ARG A 175 14.43 2.18 1.58
CA ARG A 175 13.31 1.68 0.76
C ARG A 175 12.28 0.83 1.52
N ASN A 176 12.42 0.59 2.83
CA ASN A 176 11.50 -0.32 3.52
C ASN A 176 10.06 0.20 3.53
N LEU A 177 9.89 1.50 3.76
CA LEU A 177 8.56 2.12 3.68
C LEU A 177 7.98 2.06 2.26
N LEU A 178 8.83 2.20 1.22
CA LEU A 178 8.40 2.06 -0.18
C LEU A 178 7.87 0.66 -0.44
N ALA A 179 8.61 -0.36 0.00
CA ALA A 179 8.25 -1.76 -0.22
C ALA A 179 6.96 -2.13 0.51
N LEU A 180 6.80 -1.73 1.77
CA LEU A 180 5.60 -2.03 2.56
C LEU A 180 4.40 -1.17 2.16
N GLY A 181 4.62 0.10 1.83
CA GLY A 181 3.57 1.04 1.48
C GLY A 181 3.02 0.84 0.06
N GLY A 182 3.84 0.33 -0.85
CA GLY A 182 3.59 0.44 -2.30
C GLY A 182 3.12 -0.82 -3.03
N PHE A 183 2.89 -1.95 -2.35
CA PHE A 183 2.30 -3.12 -3.00
C PHE A 183 0.76 -3.05 -2.92
N ASN A 184 0.09 -3.46 -3.99
CA ASN A 184 -1.37 -3.44 -4.10
C ASN A 184 -2.02 -4.52 -3.22
N ILE A 185 -3.05 -4.15 -2.47
CA ILE A 185 -3.74 -5.11 -1.60
C ILE A 185 -4.82 -5.82 -2.40
N LEU A 186 -4.91 -7.15 -2.22
CA LEU A 186 -5.86 -8.01 -2.91
C LEU A 186 -6.89 -8.59 -1.93
N PRO A 187 -8.15 -8.79 -2.37
CA PRO A 187 -9.23 -9.33 -1.55
C PRO A 187 -9.00 -10.80 -1.21
N LYS A 188 -8.66 -11.08 0.05
CA LYS A 188 -8.42 -12.44 0.54
C LYS A 188 -9.61 -13.35 0.27
N HIS A 189 -10.83 -12.87 0.56
CA HIS A 189 -12.07 -13.64 0.42
C HIS A 189 -12.36 -14.08 -1.03
N ILE A 190 -11.76 -13.41 -2.01
CA ILE A 190 -11.94 -13.75 -3.43
C ILE A 190 -10.83 -14.67 -3.93
N PHE A 191 -9.61 -14.53 -3.41
CA PHE A 191 -8.43 -15.13 -4.00
C PHE A 191 -7.75 -16.23 -3.17
N GLU A 192 -8.09 -16.40 -1.89
CA GLU A 192 -7.41 -17.35 -1.00
C GLU A 192 -7.48 -18.81 -1.45
N ASN A 193 -8.52 -19.19 -2.19
CA ASN A 193 -8.73 -20.55 -2.70
C ASN A 193 -8.52 -20.66 -4.22
N LYS A 194 -7.96 -19.63 -4.87
CA LYS A 194 -7.71 -19.62 -6.31
C LYS A 194 -6.25 -19.95 -6.62
N ASP A 195 -6.02 -20.52 -7.80
CA ASP A 195 -4.67 -20.65 -8.34
C ASP A 195 -4.12 -19.27 -8.69
N PHE A 196 -3.19 -18.79 -7.85
CA PHE A 196 -2.58 -17.47 -8.03
C PHE A 196 -1.76 -17.37 -9.32
N ASN A 197 -1.31 -18.50 -9.89
CA ASN A 197 -0.53 -18.55 -11.13
C ASN A 197 -1.38 -18.64 -12.40
N LYS A 198 -2.71 -18.68 -12.27
CA LYS A 198 -3.61 -18.77 -13.40
C LYS A 198 -3.48 -17.54 -14.31
N ILE A 199 -3.14 -17.79 -15.58
CA ILE A 199 -3.20 -16.82 -16.67
C ILE A 199 -4.68 -16.48 -16.94
N ASN A 200 -4.98 -15.21 -17.28
CA ASN A 200 -6.36 -14.69 -17.41
C ASN A 200 -7.15 -14.76 -16.09
N PHE A 201 -6.51 -14.27 -15.02
CA PHE A 201 -7.13 -14.11 -13.71
C PHE A 201 -8.28 -13.10 -13.78
N GLU A 202 -9.45 -13.48 -13.27
CA GLU A 202 -10.58 -12.56 -13.17
C GLU A 202 -10.42 -11.66 -11.95
N PHE A 203 -10.82 -10.40 -12.09
CA PHE A 203 -10.81 -9.40 -11.02
C PHE A 203 -12.25 -8.94 -10.71
N PRO A 204 -13.10 -9.83 -10.15
CA PRO A 204 -14.51 -9.51 -9.93
C PRO A 204 -14.71 -8.47 -8.82
N VAL A 205 -13.72 -8.30 -7.94
CA VAL A 205 -13.76 -7.41 -6.79
C VAL A 205 -12.47 -6.61 -6.74
N VAL A 206 -12.60 -5.30 -6.62
CA VAL A 206 -11.50 -4.33 -6.73
C VAL A 206 -11.64 -3.25 -5.65
N SER A 207 -10.55 -2.63 -5.21
CA SER A 207 -10.62 -1.49 -4.27
C SER A 207 -10.52 -0.15 -4.99
N GLY A 208 -9.81 -0.10 -6.11
CA GLY A 208 -9.45 1.13 -6.83
C GLY A 208 -10.59 1.75 -7.64
N LEU A 209 -10.31 2.91 -8.23
CA LEU A 209 -11.28 3.74 -8.93
C LEU A 209 -11.82 3.12 -10.23
N TYR A 210 -11.10 2.18 -10.83
CA TYR A 210 -11.56 1.48 -12.02
C TYR A 210 -11.76 0.00 -11.76
N LYS A 211 -12.61 -0.61 -12.57
CA LYS A 211 -12.73 -2.06 -12.71
C LYS A 211 -12.43 -2.45 -14.16
N LEU A 212 -12.14 -3.73 -14.34
CA LEU A 212 -12.00 -4.31 -15.67
C LEU A 212 -13.37 -4.37 -16.36
N GLY A 213 -13.43 -3.84 -17.58
CA GLY A 213 -14.57 -3.97 -18.48
C GLY A 213 -14.31 -5.05 -19.54
N GLU A 214 -14.76 -4.78 -20.75
CA GLU A 214 -14.55 -5.66 -21.90
C GLU A 214 -13.05 -5.83 -22.24
N ILE A 215 -12.64 -7.09 -22.45
CA ILE A 215 -11.35 -7.44 -23.02
C ILE A 215 -11.58 -8.11 -24.37
N LYS A 216 -10.84 -7.64 -25.38
CA LYS A 216 -10.67 -8.36 -26.63
C LYS A 216 -9.18 -8.67 -26.78
N GLU A 217 -8.79 -9.91 -26.50
CA GLU A 217 -7.39 -10.35 -26.48
C GLU A 217 -6.64 -9.90 -27.75
N GLY A 218 -5.45 -9.34 -27.56
CA GLY A 218 -4.61 -8.81 -28.63
C GLY A 218 -5.12 -7.54 -29.32
N LEU A 219 -6.32 -7.02 -28.97
CA LEU A 219 -6.93 -5.85 -29.61
C LEU A 219 -7.15 -4.69 -28.64
N PHE A 220 -7.86 -4.91 -27.53
CA PHE A 220 -7.99 -3.89 -26.49
C PHE A 220 -8.34 -4.44 -25.11
N ILE A 221 -8.07 -3.62 -24.09
CA ILE A 221 -8.55 -3.77 -22.72
C ILE A 221 -9.28 -2.49 -22.34
N LYS A 222 -10.50 -2.63 -21.82
CA LYS A 222 -11.33 -1.53 -21.32
C LYS A 222 -11.30 -1.50 -19.80
N LEU A 223 -11.08 -0.33 -19.23
CA LEU A 223 -11.36 -0.03 -17.82
C LEU A 223 -12.59 0.85 -17.71
N GLU A 224 -13.43 0.56 -16.72
CA GLU A 224 -14.65 1.30 -16.43
C GLU A 224 -14.52 1.97 -15.06
N ARG A 225 -14.77 3.29 -15.04
CA ARG A 225 -14.74 4.07 -13.81
C ARG A 225 -15.86 3.62 -12.87
N ARG A 226 -15.55 3.55 -11.58
CA ARG A 226 -16.48 3.20 -10.51
C ARG A 226 -16.93 4.45 -9.76
N ASP A 227 -18.24 4.56 -9.54
CA ASP A 227 -18.81 5.65 -8.75
C ASP A 227 -18.84 5.34 -7.25
N ASP A 228 -18.70 4.06 -6.89
CA ASP A 228 -18.71 3.54 -5.52
C ASP A 228 -17.32 3.46 -4.87
N TRP A 229 -16.31 4.09 -5.48
CA TRP A 229 -14.94 4.07 -4.96
C TRP A 229 -14.87 4.71 -3.57
N TRP A 230 -14.36 3.96 -2.59
CA TRP A 230 -14.41 4.31 -1.18
C TRP A 230 -13.69 5.64 -0.84
N ALA A 231 -12.64 5.99 -1.58
CA ALA A 231 -11.82 7.18 -1.34
C ALA A 231 -12.30 8.44 -2.11
N CYS A 232 -13.41 8.36 -2.85
CA CYS A 232 -13.87 9.44 -3.73
C CYS A 232 -14.15 10.79 -3.04
N SER A 233 -14.37 10.76 -1.72
CA SER A 233 -14.64 11.97 -0.91
C SER A 233 -13.38 12.78 -0.56
N GLU A 234 -12.19 12.20 -0.71
CA GLU A 234 -10.93 12.88 -0.37
C GLU A 234 -10.58 13.96 -1.40
N LYS A 235 -10.21 15.14 -0.93
CA LYS A 235 -9.95 16.32 -1.77
C LYS A 235 -8.82 16.08 -2.77
N ARG A 236 -7.79 15.35 -2.37
CA ARG A 236 -6.69 14.95 -3.26
C ARG A 236 -7.10 14.00 -4.40
N PHE A 237 -8.29 13.40 -4.31
CA PHE A 237 -8.85 12.53 -5.33
C PHE A 237 -10.03 13.16 -6.09
N GLN A 238 -10.39 14.41 -5.78
CA GLN A 238 -11.37 15.14 -6.56
C GLN A 238 -10.77 15.62 -7.88
N ASN A 239 -11.58 15.57 -8.95
CA ASN A 239 -11.25 16.10 -10.28
C ASN A 239 -10.05 15.45 -10.99
N ILE A 240 -9.62 14.27 -10.53
CA ILE A 240 -8.66 13.41 -11.22
C ILE A 240 -9.36 12.22 -11.86
N ALA A 241 -8.68 11.56 -12.80
CA ALA A 241 -9.14 10.30 -13.39
C ALA A 241 -10.60 10.38 -13.87
N ASN A 242 -10.88 11.39 -14.69
CA ASN A 242 -12.24 11.85 -15.01
C ASN A 242 -12.94 11.03 -16.11
N PHE A 243 -12.21 10.25 -16.90
CA PHE A 243 -12.83 9.50 -17.99
C PHE A 243 -13.72 8.37 -17.46
N GLN A 244 -14.90 8.19 -18.05
CA GLN A 244 -15.76 7.05 -17.69
C GLN A 244 -15.14 5.74 -18.16
N THR A 245 -14.43 5.79 -19.27
CA THR A 245 -13.83 4.63 -19.91
C THR A 245 -12.41 4.93 -20.36
N ILE A 246 -11.49 4.03 -20.05
CA ILE A 246 -10.12 4.04 -20.58
C ILE A 246 -9.95 2.80 -21.45
N ILE A 247 -9.55 2.96 -22.70
CA ILE A 247 -9.29 1.85 -23.62
C ILE A 247 -7.80 1.80 -23.95
N PHE A 248 -7.15 0.73 -23.52
CA PHE A 248 -5.80 0.37 -23.94
C PHE A 248 -5.89 -0.41 -25.26
N LYS A 249 -5.38 0.14 -26.36
CA LYS A 249 -5.42 -0.48 -27.71
C LYS A 249 -4.07 -1.04 -28.13
N PHE A 250 -4.06 -2.26 -28.63
CA PHE A 250 -2.87 -3.00 -29.06
C PHE A 250 -2.85 -3.10 -30.59
N PHE A 251 -1.65 -3.12 -31.17
CA PHE A 251 -1.41 -3.12 -32.62
C PHE A 251 -0.28 -4.09 -33.00
#